data_AF-W6LGL1-F1
#
_entry.id   AF-W6LGL1-F1
#
_cell.length_a   1.000
_cell.length_b   1.000
_cell.length_c   1.000
_cell.angle_alpha   90.00
_cell.angle_beta   90.00
_cell.angle_gamma   90.00
#
_symmetry.space_group_name_H-M   'P 1'
#
loop_
_entity.id
_entity.type
_entity.pdbx_description
1 polymer ?
#
loop_
_entity_poly.entity_id
_entity_poly.type
_entity_poly.pdbx_seq_one_letter_code
_entity_poly.pdbx_strand_id
1 'polypeptide(L)'
;MVYLLICFFIFPVDPIHCLWNARVKAFISLNSTLQSIVALGCAPITVSGLEAKFLADTARKAVSEQRLLLKEYTNWMPKAEAEPTLRGGEYPVFACRKLLLYLKEMSALEESVLDAMVKLHRPRENSPSVLVLDIMELIRPFMIDAAKIVHRFFQSVIDATESPLQWSMEDALNTAWKAQLACRSLKRVTGNIQRNFFAAYQELSPDEKHQLNPYWSSSRMVSPRPEYEFSSTKSFDDDTIQRFLTLSFHLSAKSLLFNEDVAAFNTIVTVFDLILRVMGRILPHMIAIHEFERSRFV
;
A
#
# COMPACT_ATOMS: atom_id res chain seq x y z
N MET A 1 -28.49 31.93 -17.58
CA MET A 1 -27.11 32.42 -17.80
C MET A 1 -26.67 33.52 -16.84
N VAL A 2 -27.54 34.47 -16.46
CA VAL A 2 -27.19 35.56 -15.51
C VAL A 2 -26.77 35.04 -14.12
N TYR A 3 -27.39 33.98 -13.60
CA TYR A 3 -27.02 33.39 -12.30
C TYR A 3 -25.60 32.78 -12.27
N LEU A 4 -25.16 32.18 -13.38
CA LEU A 4 -23.79 31.64 -13.53
C LEU A 4 -22.73 32.74 -13.60
N LEU A 5 -23.05 33.85 -14.28
CA LEU A 5 -22.19 35.04 -14.34
C LEU A 5 -22.06 35.71 -12.97
N ILE A 6 -23.16 35.82 -12.21
CA ILE A 6 -23.16 36.34 -10.84
C ILE A 6 -22.32 35.43 -9.93
N CYS A 7 -22.46 34.11 -9.99
CA CYS A 7 -21.64 33.20 -9.19
C CYS A 7 -20.15 33.31 -9.50
N PHE A 8 -19.75 33.46 -10.77
CA PHE A 8 -18.33 33.57 -11.15
C PHE A 8 -17.69 34.92 -10.83
N PHE A 9 -18.45 36.02 -10.93
CA PHE A 9 -17.92 37.37 -10.75
C PHE A 9 -18.12 37.93 -9.33
N ILE A 10 -19.12 37.47 -8.58
CA ILE A 10 -19.41 37.93 -7.22
C ILE A 10 -18.80 37.01 -6.15
N PHE A 11 -18.65 35.71 -6.45
CA PHE A 11 -17.96 34.75 -5.59
C PHE A 11 -16.81 34.10 -6.38
N PRO A 12 -15.67 34.78 -6.55
CA PRO A 12 -14.53 34.19 -7.24
C PRO A 12 -14.19 32.86 -6.56
N VAL A 13 -14.21 31.78 -7.34
CA VAL A 13 -13.81 30.45 -6.87
C VAL A 13 -12.34 30.53 -6.54
N ASP A 14 -11.99 30.54 -5.24
CA ASP A 14 -10.60 30.51 -4.72
C ASP A 14 -9.94 29.18 -5.15
N PRO A 15 -9.05 29.19 -6.16
CA PRO A 15 -8.35 28.00 -6.63
C PRO A 15 -7.50 27.31 -5.57
N ILE A 16 -6.87 28.06 -4.65
CA ILE A 16 -6.11 27.49 -3.53
C ILE A 16 -7.06 26.71 -2.60
N HIS A 17 -8.23 27.26 -2.28
CA HIS A 17 -9.22 26.59 -1.45
C HIS A 17 -9.83 25.36 -2.15
N CYS A 18 -10.07 25.42 -3.46
CA CYS A 18 -10.51 24.25 -4.24
C CYS A 18 -9.46 23.14 -4.27
N LEU A 19 -8.19 23.50 -4.46
CA LEU A 19 -7.07 22.55 -4.42
C LEU A 19 -6.93 21.91 -3.04
N TRP A 20 -7.08 22.68 -1.97
CA TRP A 20 -7.12 22.17 -0.61
C TRP A 20 -8.28 21.18 -0.43
N ASN A 21 -9.50 21.54 -0.79
CA ASN A 21 -10.65 20.63 -0.67
C ASN A 21 -10.42 19.31 -1.43
N ALA A 22 -9.87 19.38 -2.65
CA ALA A 22 -9.52 18.20 -3.44
C ALA A 22 -8.46 17.33 -2.74
N ARG A 23 -7.45 17.96 -2.11
CA ARG A 23 -6.40 17.30 -1.33
C ARG A 23 -6.93 16.57 -0.09
N VAL A 24 -7.77 17.22 0.71
CA VAL A 24 -8.39 16.61 1.90
C VAL A 24 -9.23 15.40 1.49
N LYS A 25 -10.07 15.56 0.47
CA LYS A 25 -10.86 14.45 -0.07
C LYS A 25 -9.98 13.30 -0.56
N ALA A 26 -8.85 13.60 -1.21
CA ALA A 26 -7.90 12.57 -1.63
C ALA A 26 -7.30 11.81 -0.43
N PHE A 27 -6.93 12.49 0.65
CA PHE A 27 -6.45 11.84 1.88
C PHE A 27 -7.51 10.94 2.52
N ILE A 28 -8.75 11.43 2.64
CA ILE A 28 -9.88 10.67 3.17
C ILE A 28 -10.12 9.42 2.31
N SER A 29 -10.09 9.58 0.99
CA SER A 29 -10.32 8.50 0.03
C SER A 29 -9.21 7.43 0.05
N LEU A 30 -7.93 7.84 0.10
CA LEU A 30 -6.79 6.94 0.30
C LEU A 30 -6.98 6.10 1.58
N ASN A 31 -7.23 6.77 2.70
CA ASN A 31 -7.43 6.10 3.99
C ASN A 31 -8.60 5.09 3.91
N SER A 32 -9.76 5.50 3.39
CA SER A 32 -10.94 4.65 3.25
C SER A 32 -10.70 3.44 2.33
N THR A 33 -9.96 3.64 1.24
CA THR A 33 -9.58 2.58 0.29
C THR A 33 -8.71 1.54 0.99
N LEU A 34 -7.67 1.96 1.71
CA LEU A 34 -6.82 1.04 2.46
C LEU A 34 -7.59 0.27 3.54
N GLN A 35 -8.48 0.93 4.30
CA GLN A 35 -9.31 0.23 5.28
C GLN A 35 -10.20 -0.84 4.62
N SER A 36 -10.73 -0.56 3.43
CA SER A 36 -11.55 -1.51 2.67
C SER A 36 -10.73 -2.71 2.18
N ILE A 37 -9.48 -2.48 1.73
CA ILE A 37 -8.54 -3.55 1.35
C ILE A 37 -8.17 -4.41 2.55
N VAL A 38 -7.95 -3.80 3.72
CA VAL A 38 -7.62 -4.53 4.96
C VAL A 38 -8.82 -5.35 5.43
N ALA A 39 -10.03 -4.81 5.32
CA ALA A 39 -11.26 -5.56 5.59
C ALA A 39 -11.39 -6.78 4.68
N LEU A 40 -11.07 -6.65 3.38
CA LEU A 40 -10.97 -7.77 2.45
C LEU A 40 -9.91 -8.79 2.90
N GLY A 41 -8.71 -8.36 3.29
CA GLY A 41 -7.66 -9.24 3.80
C GLY A 41 -8.00 -9.95 5.13
N CYS A 42 -8.99 -9.46 5.86
CA CYS A 42 -9.53 -10.10 7.07
C CYS A 42 -10.64 -11.11 6.77
N ALA A 43 -11.21 -11.10 5.57
CA ALA A 43 -12.22 -12.06 5.17
C ALA A 43 -11.64 -13.49 5.13
N PRO A 44 -12.44 -14.52 5.43
CA PRO A 44 -12.01 -15.89 5.23
C PRO A 44 -11.81 -16.19 3.74
N ILE A 45 -10.79 -17.00 3.42
CA ILE A 45 -10.60 -17.51 2.06
C ILE A 45 -11.43 -18.78 1.93
N THR A 46 -12.39 -18.78 1.01
CA THR A 46 -13.34 -19.87 0.78
C THR A 46 -13.24 -20.40 -0.66
N VAL A 47 -13.82 -21.56 -0.92
CA VAL A 47 -13.87 -22.16 -2.27
C VAL A 47 -14.65 -21.28 -3.24
N SER A 48 -15.77 -20.69 -2.79
CA SER A 48 -16.67 -19.92 -3.64
C SER A 48 -16.20 -18.50 -3.91
N GLY A 49 -15.38 -17.91 -3.01
CA GLY A 49 -14.96 -16.51 -3.09
C GLY A 49 -16.09 -15.48 -2.90
N LEU A 50 -17.32 -15.92 -2.59
CA LEU A 50 -18.50 -15.05 -2.56
C LEU A 50 -18.46 -14.01 -1.43
N GLU A 51 -17.97 -14.42 -0.25
CA GLU A 51 -17.87 -13.54 0.93
C GLU A 51 -16.91 -12.37 0.69
N ALA A 52 -15.86 -12.60 -0.09
CA ALA A 52 -14.87 -11.59 -0.46
C ALA A 52 -15.30 -10.73 -1.64
N LYS A 53 -16.23 -11.21 -2.48
CA LYS A 53 -16.66 -10.51 -3.70
C LYS A 53 -17.26 -9.13 -3.39
N PHE A 54 -18.16 -9.06 -2.40
CA PHE A 54 -18.76 -7.78 -2.00
C PHE A 54 -17.73 -6.77 -1.50
N LEU A 55 -16.75 -7.23 -0.70
CA LEU A 55 -15.67 -6.39 -0.18
C LEU A 55 -14.73 -5.94 -1.31
N ALA A 56 -14.42 -6.82 -2.26
CA ALA A 56 -13.61 -6.50 -3.42
C ALA A 56 -14.28 -5.47 -4.32
N ASP A 57 -15.58 -5.59 -4.59
CA ASP A 57 -16.32 -4.62 -5.40
C ASP A 57 -16.41 -3.25 -4.71
N THR A 58 -16.58 -3.23 -3.39
CA THR A 58 -16.52 -2.00 -2.58
C THR A 58 -15.16 -1.34 -2.67
N ALA A 59 -14.07 -2.09 -2.51
CA ALA A 59 -12.71 -1.56 -2.61
C ALA A 59 -12.38 -1.06 -4.04
N ARG A 60 -12.83 -1.76 -5.09
CA ARG A 60 -12.68 -1.32 -6.49
C ARG A 60 -13.37 0.02 -6.75
N LYS A 61 -14.58 0.18 -6.22
CA LYS A 61 -15.31 1.44 -6.31
C LYS A 61 -14.53 2.57 -5.63
N ALA A 62 -14.00 2.34 -4.43
CA ALA A 62 -13.19 3.31 -3.71
C ALA A 62 -11.93 3.74 -4.51
N VAL A 63 -11.20 2.79 -5.11
CA VAL A 63 -10.06 3.09 -6.00
C VAL A 63 -10.49 3.94 -7.21
N SER A 64 -11.65 3.66 -7.79
CA SER A 64 -12.16 4.44 -8.92
C SER A 64 -12.48 5.89 -8.54
N GLU A 65 -13.08 6.11 -7.36
CA GLU A 65 -13.40 7.44 -6.83
C GLU A 65 -12.12 8.21 -6.47
N GLN A 66 -11.14 7.54 -5.88
CA GLN A 66 -9.83 8.08 -5.56
C GLN A 66 -9.12 8.64 -6.79
N ARG A 67 -9.14 7.91 -7.92
CA ARG A 67 -8.55 8.38 -9.18
C ARG A 67 -9.18 9.68 -9.68
N LEU A 68 -10.50 9.82 -9.53
CA LEU A 68 -11.21 11.04 -9.91
C LEU A 68 -10.77 12.22 -9.03
N LEU A 69 -10.62 12.01 -7.72
CA LEU A 69 -10.13 13.03 -6.79
C LEU A 69 -8.69 13.46 -7.08
N LEU A 70 -7.81 12.51 -7.41
CA LEU A 70 -6.43 12.84 -7.81
C LEU A 70 -6.35 13.57 -9.15
N LYS A 71 -7.28 13.27 -10.07
CA LYS A 71 -7.43 14.03 -11.31
C LYS A 71 -7.92 15.45 -11.02
N GLU A 72 -8.90 15.61 -10.13
CA GLU A 72 -9.38 16.92 -9.69
C GLU A 72 -8.26 17.74 -9.05
N TYR A 73 -7.48 17.16 -8.13
CA TYR A 73 -6.28 17.77 -7.57
C TYR A 73 -5.35 18.25 -8.70
N THR A 74 -5.02 17.34 -9.64
CA THR A 74 -4.13 17.66 -10.78
C THR A 74 -4.63 18.86 -11.58
N ASN A 75 -5.95 18.98 -11.78
CA ASN A 75 -6.57 20.06 -12.55
C ASN A 75 -6.57 21.41 -11.82
N TRP A 76 -6.57 21.40 -10.48
CA TRP A 76 -6.55 22.63 -9.67
C TRP A 76 -5.16 23.20 -9.48
N MET A 77 -4.10 22.38 -9.52
CA MET A 77 -2.72 22.87 -9.29
C MET A 77 -2.30 24.04 -10.19
N PRO A 78 -2.47 24.01 -11.53
CA PRO A 78 -2.02 25.11 -12.37
C PRO A 78 -2.80 26.40 -12.11
N LYS A 79 -4.05 26.28 -11.66
CA LYS A 79 -4.92 27.43 -11.34
C LYS A 79 -4.49 28.10 -10.04
N ALA A 80 -4.13 27.30 -9.03
CA ALA A 80 -3.58 27.80 -7.77
C ALA A 80 -2.18 28.41 -7.94
N GLU A 81 -1.34 27.85 -8.81
CA GLU A 81 -0.01 28.39 -9.12
C GLU A 81 -0.08 29.76 -9.84
N ALA A 82 -1.09 29.96 -10.68
CA ALA A 82 -1.31 31.22 -11.39
C ALA A 82 -2.02 32.29 -10.54
N GLU A 83 -2.45 31.95 -9.33
CA GLU A 83 -3.18 32.86 -8.47
C GLU A 83 -2.21 33.84 -7.79
N PRO A 84 -2.42 35.16 -7.90
CA PRO A 84 -1.65 36.11 -7.11
C PRO A 84 -1.95 35.89 -5.62
N THR A 85 -0.94 35.54 -4.83
CA THR A 85 -1.11 35.34 -3.39
C THR A 85 -1.44 36.66 -2.72
N LEU A 86 -2.73 36.88 -2.43
CA LEU A 86 -3.21 38.09 -1.74
C LEU A 86 -2.77 38.16 -0.27
N ARG A 87 -2.49 37.00 0.34
CA ARG A 87 -2.04 36.82 1.74
C ARG A 87 -1.16 35.57 1.85
N GLY A 88 -0.24 35.58 2.82
CA GLY A 88 0.68 34.47 3.10
C GLY A 88 2.03 34.58 2.37
N GLY A 89 2.93 33.63 2.67
CA GLY A 89 4.24 33.51 2.02
C GLY A 89 4.17 33.05 0.56
N GLU A 90 5.32 32.71 -0.02
CA GLU A 90 5.37 32.13 -1.36
C GLU A 90 4.56 30.82 -1.41
N TYR A 91 3.69 30.69 -2.42
CA TYR A 91 2.86 29.50 -2.58
C TYR A 91 3.74 28.25 -2.80
N PRO A 92 3.57 27.15 -2.03
CA PRO A 92 4.51 26.03 -2.03
C PRO A 92 4.27 25.05 -3.18
N VAL A 93 4.39 25.53 -4.42
CA VAL A 93 4.16 24.77 -5.67
C VAL A 93 4.92 23.44 -5.67
N PHE A 94 6.19 23.47 -5.31
CA PHE A 94 7.03 22.27 -5.28
C PHE A 94 6.48 21.21 -4.31
N ALA A 95 6.06 21.63 -3.11
CA ALA A 95 5.50 20.72 -2.12
C ALA A 95 4.18 20.11 -2.59
N CYS A 96 3.28 20.91 -3.17
CA CYS A 96 2.02 20.44 -3.75
C CYS A 96 2.24 19.42 -4.88
N ARG A 97 3.19 19.69 -5.79
CA ARG A 97 3.53 18.77 -6.89
C ARG A 97 4.10 17.44 -6.38
N LYS A 98 5.01 17.49 -5.40
CA LYS A 98 5.60 16.29 -4.77
C LYS A 98 4.56 15.48 -4.01
N LEU A 99 3.68 16.17 -3.27
CA LEU A 99 2.57 15.53 -2.58
C LEU A 99 1.67 14.79 -3.57
N LEU A 100 1.24 15.43 -4.66
CA LEU A 100 0.42 14.78 -5.69
C LEU A 100 1.10 13.52 -6.25
N LEU A 101 2.42 13.55 -6.47
CA LEU A 101 3.18 12.39 -6.93
C LEU A 101 3.10 11.24 -5.91
N TYR A 102 3.28 11.52 -4.62
CA TYR A 102 3.17 10.49 -3.58
C TYR A 102 1.74 9.98 -3.39
N LEU A 103 0.72 10.81 -3.56
CA LEU A 103 -0.67 10.35 -3.51
C LEU A 103 -1.01 9.44 -4.70
N LYS A 104 -0.47 9.73 -5.89
CA LYS A 104 -0.58 8.84 -7.05
C LYS A 104 0.16 7.52 -6.83
N GLU A 105 1.36 7.57 -6.23
CA GLU A 105 2.12 6.38 -5.85
C GLU A 105 1.33 5.52 -4.85
N MET A 106 0.77 6.11 -3.79
CA MET A 106 -0.06 5.38 -2.83
C MET A 106 -1.32 4.79 -3.46
N SER A 107 -2.00 5.50 -4.36
CA SER A 107 -3.16 4.97 -5.08
C SER A 107 -2.81 3.77 -5.95
N ALA A 108 -1.68 3.81 -6.67
CA ALA A 108 -1.20 2.68 -7.46
C ALA A 108 -0.80 1.49 -6.59
N LEU A 109 -0.21 1.75 -5.42
CA LEU A 109 0.10 0.72 -4.42
C LEU A 109 -1.17 0.07 -3.89
N GLU A 110 -2.17 0.85 -3.47
CA GLU A 110 -3.48 0.35 -3.02
C GLU A 110 -4.18 -0.52 -4.07
N GLU A 111 -4.14 -0.11 -5.33
CA GLU A 111 -4.66 -0.93 -6.43
C GLU A 111 -3.90 -2.25 -6.59
N SER A 112 -2.58 -2.22 -6.49
CA SER A 112 -1.75 -3.42 -6.60
C SER A 112 -2.03 -4.45 -5.50
N VAL A 113 -2.21 -3.98 -4.26
CA VAL A 113 -2.58 -4.88 -3.14
C VAL A 113 -4.02 -5.34 -3.24
N LEU A 114 -4.95 -4.51 -3.74
CA LEU A 114 -6.32 -4.93 -4.03
C LEU A 114 -6.33 -6.08 -5.04
N ASP A 115 -5.58 -5.96 -6.14
CA ASP A 115 -5.48 -7.02 -7.15
C ASP A 115 -4.90 -8.32 -6.57
N ALA A 116 -3.89 -8.21 -5.70
CA ALA A 116 -3.34 -9.37 -5.00
C ALA A 116 -4.37 -10.03 -4.08
N MET A 117 -5.15 -9.23 -3.31
CA MET A 117 -6.21 -9.74 -2.45
C MET A 117 -7.33 -10.42 -3.26
N VAL A 118 -7.76 -9.81 -4.37
CA VAL A 118 -8.75 -10.42 -5.26
C VAL A 118 -8.26 -11.76 -5.80
N LYS A 119 -6.97 -11.87 -6.17
CA LYS A 119 -6.38 -13.14 -6.61
C LYS A 119 -6.40 -14.20 -5.51
N LEU A 120 -6.10 -13.85 -4.27
CA LEU A 120 -6.17 -14.80 -3.15
C LEU A 120 -7.60 -15.29 -2.89
N HIS A 121 -8.58 -14.41 -3.00
CA HIS A 121 -10.00 -14.69 -2.77
C HIS A 121 -10.76 -15.20 -4.00
N ARG A 122 -10.07 -15.51 -5.10
CA ARG A 122 -10.71 -16.02 -6.32
C ARG A 122 -11.46 -17.33 -6.05
N PRO A 123 -12.54 -17.63 -6.80
CA PRO A 123 -13.14 -18.95 -6.79
C PRO A 123 -12.10 -20.03 -7.14
N ARG A 124 -12.13 -21.15 -6.41
CA ARG A 124 -11.20 -22.28 -6.58
C ARG A 124 -11.98 -23.56 -6.83
N GLU A 125 -11.42 -24.49 -7.57
CA GLU A 125 -12.01 -25.83 -7.73
C GLU A 125 -11.87 -26.68 -6.46
N ASN A 126 -10.78 -26.46 -5.71
CA ASN A 126 -10.45 -27.16 -4.48
C ASN A 126 -10.39 -26.19 -3.29
N SER A 127 -10.54 -26.72 -2.08
CA SER A 127 -10.30 -25.97 -0.84
C SER A 127 -8.93 -25.29 -0.84
N PRO A 128 -8.82 -24.06 -0.30
CA PRO A 128 -7.54 -23.40 -0.10
C PRO A 128 -6.57 -24.30 0.66
N SER A 129 -5.28 -24.26 0.30
CA SER A 129 -4.29 -25.03 1.04
C SER A 129 -4.15 -24.49 2.45
N VAL A 130 -3.89 -25.38 3.41
CA VAL A 130 -3.67 -25.01 4.82
C VAL A 130 -2.56 -23.96 4.94
N LEU A 131 -1.50 -24.07 4.14
CA LEU A 131 -0.41 -23.09 4.10
C LEU A 131 -0.87 -21.67 3.72
N VAL A 132 -1.81 -21.53 2.78
CA VAL A 132 -2.36 -20.21 2.41
C VAL A 132 -3.15 -19.62 3.57
N LEU A 133 -3.92 -20.45 4.28
CA LEU A 133 -4.70 -20.02 5.43
C LEU A 133 -3.79 -19.59 6.60
N ASP A 134 -2.78 -20.39 6.92
CA ASP A 134 -1.82 -20.12 7.99
C ASP A 134 -1.02 -18.84 7.73
N ILE A 135 -0.56 -18.63 6.48
CA ILE A 135 0.16 -17.40 6.11
C ILE A 135 -0.77 -16.19 6.24
N MET A 136 -2.02 -16.29 5.77
CA MET A 136 -2.99 -15.20 5.91
C MET A 136 -3.27 -14.86 7.37
N GLU A 137 -3.47 -15.88 8.22
CA GLU A 137 -3.67 -15.70 9.65
C GLU A 137 -2.49 -14.99 10.30
N LEU A 138 -1.27 -15.34 9.89
CA LEU A 138 -0.05 -14.74 10.39
C LEU A 138 0.14 -13.27 9.93
N ILE A 139 -0.18 -12.94 8.67
CA ILE A 139 0.03 -11.57 8.16
C ILE A 139 -1.10 -10.61 8.52
N ARG A 140 -2.28 -11.12 8.85
CA ARG A 140 -3.48 -10.31 9.16
C ARG A 140 -3.25 -9.29 10.29
N PRO A 141 -2.64 -9.64 11.44
CA PRO A 141 -2.32 -8.67 12.48
C PRO A 141 -1.46 -7.51 11.96
N PHE A 142 -0.46 -7.82 11.11
CA PHE A 142 0.39 -6.78 10.52
C PHE A 142 -0.41 -5.84 9.60
N MET A 143 -1.29 -6.37 8.74
CA MET A 143 -2.12 -5.52 7.87
C MET A 143 -3.03 -4.59 8.68
N ILE A 144 -3.64 -5.11 9.76
CA ILE A 144 -4.48 -4.33 10.66
C ILE A 144 -3.67 -3.21 11.34
N ASP A 145 -2.48 -3.52 11.84
CA ASP A 145 -1.65 -2.53 12.51
C ASP A 145 -1.10 -1.47 11.54
N ALA A 146 -0.71 -1.89 10.32
CA ALA A 146 -0.35 -0.96 9.25
C ALA A 146 -1.52 -0.03 8.90
N ALA A 147 -2.74 -0.56 8.80
CA ALA A 147 -3.94 0.22 8.53
C ALA A 147 -4.22 1.28 9.61
N LYS A 148 -4.02 0.92 10.89
CA LYS A 148 -4.15 1.87 12.02
C LYS A 148 -3.09 2.97 11.96
N ILE A 149 -1.85 2.63 11.61
CA ILE A 149 -0.75 3.59 11.46
C ILE A 149 -1.07 4.57 10.33
N VAL A 150 -1.48 4.06 9.16
CA VAL A 150 -1.87 4.87 8.00
C VAL A 150 -3.05 5.78 8.33
N HIS A 151 -4.08 5.24 9.00
CA HIS A 151 -5.24 6.01 9.43
C HIS A 151 -4.86 7.19 10.32
N ARG A 152 -4.07 6.94 11.38
CA ARG A 152 -3.62 7.99 12.30
C ARG A 152 -2.78 9.05 11.59
N PHE A 153 -1.94 8.64 10.65
CA PHE A 153 -1.12 9.58 9.89
C PHE A 153 -1.97 10.46 8.98
N PHE A 154 -2.89 9.88 8.21
CA PHE A 154 -3.76 10.67 7.34
C PHE A 154 -4.70 11.58 8.14
N GLN A 155 -5.19 11.14 9.30
CA GLN A 155 -5.96 12.01 10.18
C GLN A 155 -5.13 13.23 10.61
N SER A 156 -3.90 13.01 11.09
CA SER A 156 -3.01 14.12 11.45
C SER A 156 -2.71 15.04 10.27
N VAL A 157 -2.53 14.51 9.06
CA VAL A 157 -2.31 15.30 7.83
C VAL A 157 -3.56 16.09 7.41
N ILE A 158 -4.76 15.54 7.62
CA ILE A 158 -6.03 16.25 7.41
C ILE A 158 -6.16 17.38 8.43
N ASP A 159 -5.90 17.10 9.71
CA ASP A 159 -5.94 18.08 10.80
C ASP A 159 -4.94 19.24 10.56
N ALA A 160 -3.76 18.94 9.97
CA ALA A 160 -2.78 19.94 9.57
C ALA A 160 -3.33 20.96 8.58
N THR A 161 -4.33 20.55 7.79
CA THR A 161 -5.02 21.41 6.84
C THR A 161 -6.28 22.04 7.41
N GLU A 162 -7.16 21.27 8.06
CA GLU A 162 -8.45 21.75 8.57
C GLU A 162 -8.32 22.63 9.83
N SER A 163 -7.33 22.37 10.67
CA SER A 163 -7.09 23.06 11.95
C SER A 163 -5.63 23.54 12.07
N PRO A 164 -5.16 24.42 11.17
CA PRO A 164 -3.73 24.75 11.04
C PRO A 164 -3.18 25.54 12.23
N LEU A 165 -4.02 26.16 13.06
CA LEU A 165 -3.57 26.84 14.29
C LEU A 165 -3.39 25.90 15.49
N GLN A 166 -4.03 24.72 15.46
CA GLN A 166 -4.03 23.77 16.57
C GLN A 166 -3.15 22.55 16.30
N TRP A 167 -2.87 22.26 15.03
CA TRP A 167 -2.06 21.12 14.66
C TRP A 167 -0.61 21.25 15.09
N SER A 168 -0.02 20.13 15.53
CA SER A 168 1.40 20.00 15.80
C SER A 168 1.99 18.83 15.00
N MET A 169 3.27 18.97 14.64
CA MET A 169 3.97 17.95 13.86
C MET A 169 4.29 16.68 14.66
N GLU A 170 4.27 16.76 16.00
CA GLU A 170 4.75 15.71 16.90
C GLU A 170 4.02 14.38 16.67
N ASP A 171 2.70 14.40 16.56
CA ASP A 171 1.90 13.20 16.33
C ASP A 171 2.16 12.56 14.96
N ALA A 172 2.31 13.38 13.92
CA ALA A 172 2.63 12.91 12.58
C ALA A 172 4.03 12.28 12.52
N LEU A 173 5.03 12.91 13.15
CA LEU A 173 6.39 12.39 13.28
C LEU A 173 6.43 11.08 14.06
N ASN A 174 5.79 11.03 15.22
CA ASN A 174 5.70 9.83 16.04
C ASN A 174 5.02 8.68 15.28
N THR A 175 4.00 8.98 14.48
CA THR A 175 3.32 7.99 13.64
C THR A 175 4.20 7.52 12.48
N ALA A 176 4.90 8.42 11.79
CA ALA A 176 5.85 8.05 10.75
C ALA A 176 7.03 7.21 11.30
N TRP A 177 7.50 7.51 12.51
CA TRP A 177 8.48 6.70 13.21
C TRP A 177 7.96 5.29 13.52
N LYS A 178 6.73 5.18 14.04
CA LYS A 178 6.07 3.88 14.27
C LYS A 178 5.93 3.10 12.96
N ALA A 179 5.62 3.76 11.84
CA ALA A 179 5.59 3.13 10.51
C ALA A 179 6.96 2.54 10.13
N GLN A 180 8.05 3.27 10.34
CA GLN A 180 9.41 2.77 10.08
C GLN A 180 9.77 1.58 10.97
N LEU A 181 9.40 1.61 12.25
CA LEU A 181 9.59 0.46 13.16
C LEU A 181 8.78 -0.76 12.71
N ALA A 182 7.53 -0.55 12.28
CA ALA A 182 6.68 -1.61 11.75
C ALA A 182 7.29 -2.27 10.49
N CYS A 183 7.82 -1.48 9.55
CA CYS A 183 8.57 -1.99 8.40
C CYS A 183 9.77 -2.87 8.81
N ARG A 184 10.54 -2.46 9.82
CA ARG A 184 11.68 -3.24 10.33
C ARG A 184 11.22 -4.52 11.03
N SER A 185 10.14 -4.44 11.80
CA SER A 185 9.54 -5.59 12.48
C SER A 185 9.04 -6.63 11.47
N LEU A 186 8.32 -6.19 10.43
CA LEU A 186 7.82 -7.06 9.36
C LEU A 186 8.95 -7.87 8.72
N LYS A 187 10.07 -7.22 8.38
CA LYS A 187 11.24 -7.89 7.81
C LYS A 187 11.82 -8.96 8.75
N ARG A 188 11.83 -8.68 10.05
CA ARG A 188 12.32 -9.63 11.06
C ARG A 188 11.36 -10.81 11.22
N VAL A 189 10.05 -10.56 11.27
CA VAL A 189 9.01 -11.59 11.41
C VAL A 189 8.98 -12.49 10.18
N THR A 190 8.88 -11.92 8.98
CA THR A 190 8.90 -12.66 7.71
C THR A 190 10.19 -13.46 7.55
N GLY A 191 11.35 -12.89 7.89
CA GLY A 191 12.62 -13.60 7.89
C GLY A 191 12.68 -14.74 8.93
N ASN A 192 12.09 -14.57 10.10
CA ASN A 192 12.03 -15.62 11.13
C ASN A 192 11.11 -16.77 10.70
N ILE A 193 9.95 -16.47 10.11
CA ILE A 193 9.02 -17.48 9.60
C ILE A 193 9.69 -18.34 8.55
N GLN A 194 10.43 -17.71 7.64
CA GLN A 194 11.22 -18.43 6.66
C GLN A 194 12.25 -19.33 7.30
N ARG A 195 13.08 -18.79 8.21
CA ARG A 195 14.11 -19.59 8.88
C ARG A 195 13.50 -20.78 9.62
N ASN A 196 12.40 -20.57 10.33
CA ASN A 196 11.71 -21.62 11.07
C ASN A 196 11.11 -22.66 10.11
N PHE A 197 10.52 -22.21 9.00
CA PHE A 197 10.00 -23.11 7.97
C PHE A 197 11.11 -23.92 7.30
N PHE A 198 12.24 -23.30 6.95
CA PHE A 198 13.41 -23.99 6.41
C PHE A 198 14.04 -24.96 7.42
N ALA A 199 14.14 -24.57 8.69
CA ALA A 199 14.68 -25.43 9.75
C ALA A 199 13.77 -26.64 10.00
N ALA A 200 12.46 -26.41 10.15
CA ALA A 200 11.46 -27.47 10.25
C ALA A 200 11.50 -28.37 9.01
N TYR A 201 11.67 -27.79 7.82
CA TYR A 201 11.84 -28.57 6.60
C TYR A 201 13.10 -29.45 6.63
N GLN A 202 14.22 -28.94 7.14
CA GLN A 202 15.49 -29.67 7.21
C GLN A 202 15.44 -30.84 8.21
N GLU A 203 14.71 -30.69 9.31
CA GLU A 203 14.57 -31.69 10.38
C GLU A 203 13.75 -32.92 9.98
N LEU A 204 12.93 -32.83 8.93
CA LEU A 204 12.14 -33.95 8.45
C LEU A 204 13.03 -35.03 7.82
N SER A 205 12.70 -36.30 8.06
CA SER A 205 13.33 -37.42 7.36
C SER A 205 13.06 -37.36 5.85
N PRO A 206 13.85 -38.02 4.99
CA PRO A 206 13.57 -38.09 3.55
C PRO A 206 12.16 -38.59 3.24
N ASP A 207 11.64 -39.52 4.03
CA ASP A 207 10.28 -40.07 3.90
C ASP A 207 9.20 -39.09 4.37
N GLU A 208 9.43 -38.32 5.45
CA GLU A 208 8.52 -37.25 5.88
C GLU A 208 8.58 -36.02 4.95
N LYS A 209 9.75 -35.73 4.38
CA LYS A 209 9.93 -34.80 3.26
C LYS A 209 9.19 -35.29 2.02
N HIS A 210 9.06 -36.61 1.82
CA HIS A 210 8.21 -37.24 0.81
C HIS A 210 6.72 -37.24 1.17
N GLN A 211 6.35 -37.21 2.46
CA GLN A 211 4.96 -37.10 2.96
C GLN A 211 4.46 -35.66 3.18
N LEU A 212 5.35 -34.66 3.17
CA LEU A 212 5.06 -33.26 2.84
C LEU A 212 5.07 -33.01 1.31
N ASN A 213 5.46 -34.04 0.56
CA ASN A 213 5.37 -34.20 -0.90
C ASN A 213 4.17 -35.08 -1.40
N PRO A 214 2.99 -35.17 -0.74
CA PRO A 214 1.88 -35.95 -1.26
C PRO A 214 1.09 -35.15 -2.32
N TYR A 215 1.42 -33.88 -2.56
CA TYR A 215 0.66 -33.02 -3.47
C TYR A 215 1.11 -33.03 -4.92
N TRP A 216 2.18 -33.73 -5.30
CA TRP A 216 2.64 -33.79 -6.70
C TRP A 216 2.90 -35.22 -7.17
N SER A 217 1.91 -36.10 -6.99
CA SER A 217 1.82 -37.34 -7.75
C SER A 217 1.50 -37.05 -9.23
N SER A 218 2.52 -36.70 -10.02
CA SER A 218 2.63 -37.20 -11.39
C SER A 218 4.09 -37.26 -11.86
N SER A 219 4.62 -38.48 -11.85
CA SER A 219 5.51 -39.06 -12.86
C SER A 219 6.45 -38.12 -13.63
N ARG A 220 7.71 -38.02 -13.19
CA ARG A 220 8.89 -38.66 -13.81
C ARG A 220 10.18 -38.03 -13.24
N MET A 221 11.06 -38.91 -12.78
CA MET A 221 12.44 -38.62 -12.42
C MET A 221 13.19 -37.95 -13.57
N VAL A 222 14.00 -36.94 -13.25
CA VAL A 222 15.40 -36.88 -13.69
C VAL A 222 16.25 -36.38 -12.51
N SER A 223 17.35 -37.08 -12.28
CA SER A 223 18.37 -36.84 -11.23
C SER A 223 19.04 -35.46 -11.31
N PRO A 224 19.70 -35.01 -10.23
CA PRO A 224 20.33 -33.70 -10.16
C PRO A 224 21.61 -33.67 -11.01
N ARG A 225 21.80 -32.61 -11.81
CA ARG A 225 23.15 -32.19 -12.22
C ARG A 225 23.60 -31.04 -11.31
N PRO A 226 24.84 -31.07 -10.80
CA PRO A 226 25.42 -29.96 -10.06
C PRO A 226 25.97 -28.90 -11.03
N GLU A 227 26.16 -27.70 -10.47
CA GLU A 227 26.92 -26.56 -11.01
C GLU A 227 26.21 -25.69 -12.06
N TYR A 228 25.71 -24.54 -11.60
CA TYR A 228 25.65 -23.32 -12.39
C TYR A 228 26.38 -22.21 -11.62
N GLU A 229 27.53 -21.81 -12.14
CA GLU A 229 28.14 -20.51 -11.85
C GLU A 229 27.21 -19.42 -12.41
N PHE A 230 26.77 -18.50 -11.54
CA PHE A 230 26.05 -17.31 -11.98
C PHE A 230 27.03 -16.33 -12.62
N SER A 231 27.12 -16.35 -13.96
CA SER A 231 27.75 -15.27 -14.71
C SER A 231 26.80 -14.06 -14.79
N SER A 232 27.29 -12.92 -14.30
CA SER A 232 26.63 -11.62 -14.30
C SER A 232 26.18 -11.16 -15.70
N THR A 233 25.06 -10.45 -15.80
CA THR A 233 24.98 -9.13 -16.48
C THR A 233 23.64 -8.40 -16.27
N LYS A 234 23.75 -7.23 -15.61
CA LYS A 234 23.01 -5.96 -15.75
C LYS A 234 21.55 -5.81 -15.27
N SER A 235 21.48 -5.18 -14.10
CA SER A 235 20.74 -3.94 -13.75
C SER A 235 19.21 -3.95 -13.77
N PHE A 236 18.62 -4.84 -12.98
CA PHE A 236 17.62 -4.40 -12.02
C PHE A 236 18.23 -4.55 -10.64
N ASP A 237 17.92 -3.61 -9.74
CA ASP A 237 18.47 -3.48 -8.39
C ASP A 237 18.44 -4.85 -7.68
N ASP A 238 19.59 -5.55 -7.67
CA ASP A 238 19.75 -6.94 -7.22
C ASP A 238 19.24 -7.13 -5.78
N ASP A 239 19.25 -6.05 -5.00
CA ASP A 239 18.77 -5.97 -3.64
C ASP A 239 17.22 -6.05 -3.56
N THR A 240 16.51 -5.58 -4.58
CA THR A 240 15.04 -5.64 -4.67
C THR A 240 14.58 -7.01 -5.16
N ILE A 241 15.32 -7.63 -6.09
CA ILE A 241 15.10 -9.01 -6.52
C ILE A 241 15.48 -9.98 -5.41
N GLN A 242 16.59 -9.76 -4.70
CA GLN A 242 16.92 -10.51 -3.49
C GLN A 242 15.84 -10.34 -2.43
N ARG A 243 15.30 -9.13 -2.17
CA ARG A 243 14.19 -8.93 -1.23
C ARG A 243 12.89 -9.62 -1.68
N PHE A 244 12.61 -9.67 -2.98
CA PHE A 244 11.51 -10.44 -3.56
C PHE A 244 11.70 -11.95 -3.36
N LEU A 245 12.94 -12.43 -3.50
CA LEU A 245 13.34 -13.82 -3.22
C LEU A 245 13.42 -14.10 -1.71
N THR A 246 13.66 -13.09 -0.87
CA THR A 246 13.61 -13.18 0.60
C THR A 246 12.17 -13.15 1.12
N LEU A 247 11.15 -13.23 0.26
CA LEU A 247 9.77 -13.58 0.61
C LEU A 247 9.31 -14.87 -0.07
N SER A 248 10.15 -15.46 -0.92
CA SER A 248 9.78 -16.63 -1.68
C SER A 248 9.97 -17.91 -0.86
N PHE A 249 8.88 -18.63 -0.63
CA PHE A 249 8.89 -20.02 -0.14
C PHE A 249 9.44 -20.95 -1.24
N HIS A 250 10.67 -20.70 -1.69
CA HIS A 250 11.37 -21.54 -2.66
C HIS A 250 12.26 -22.53 -1.91
N LEU A 251 11.86 -23.80 -1.91
CA LEU A 251 12.66 -24.92 -1.45
C LEU A 251 13.10 -25.70 -2.67
N SER A 252 14.36 -25.50 -3.08
CA SER A 252 14.89 -25.95 -4.38
C SER A 252 14.10 -25.37 -5.56
N ALA A 253 14.41 -25.73 -6.82
CA ALA A 253 13.87 -25.11 -8.04
C ALA A 253 12.33 -25.28 -8.25
N LYS A 254 11.54 -25.56 -7.20
CA LYS A 254 10.08 -25.71 -7.24
C LYS A 254 9.41 -24.90 -6.12
N SER A 255 8.40 -24.12 -6.49
CA SER A 255 7.57 -23.32 -5.57
C SER A 255 6.63 -24.22 -4.76
N LEU A 256 6.54 -24.01 -3.44
CA LEU A 256 5.68 -24.78 -2.52
C LEU A 256 4.21 -24.35 -2.52
N LEU A 257 3.93 -23.20 -3.12
CA LEU A 257 2.60 -22.65 -3.34
C LEU A 257 2.41 -22.48 -4.84
N PHE A 258 1.16 -22.45 -5.32
CA PHE A 258 0.89 -22.01 -6.69
C PHE A 258 1.56 -20.65 -6.92
N ASN A 259 2.27 -20.50 -8.03
CA ASN A 259 3.05 -19.28 -8.33
C ASN A 259 2.24 -17.99 -8.13
N GLU A 260 0.93 -18.05 -8.36
CA GLU A 260 0.01 -16.93 -8.21
C GLU A 260 -0.31 -16.57 -6.74
N ASP A 261 -0.44 -17.56 -5.84
CA ASP A 261 -0.69 -17.30 -4.41
C ASP A 261 0.57 -16.71 -3.77
N VAL A 262 1.77 -17.23 -4.09
CA VAL A 262 3.06 -16.64 -3.64
C VAL A 262 3.19 -15.21 -4.13
N ALA A 263 2.94 -14.98 -5.42
CA ALA A 263 3.05 -13.65 -6.00
C ALA A 263 2.09 -12.67 -5.33
N ALA A 264 0.87 -13.11 -5.00
CA ALA A 264 -0.09 -12.29 -4.27
C ALA A 264 0.41 -11.94 -2.85
N PHE A 265 0.91 -12.93 -2.09
CA PHE A 265 1.47 -12.69 -0.76
C PHE A 265 2.66 -11.73 -0.78
N ASN A 266 3.61 -11.94 -1.69
CA ASN A 266 4.77 -11.07 -1.86
C ASN A 266 4.34 -9.64 -2.20
N THR A 267 3.32 -9.50 -3.06
CA THR A 267 2.74 -8.20 -3.40
C THR A 267 2.16 -7.53 -2.16
N ILE A 268 1.34 -8.24 -1.37
CA ILE A 268 0.71 -7.69 -0.16
C ILE A 268 1.79 -7.17 0.81
N VAL A 269 2.74 -8.01 1.20
CA VAL A 269 3.79 -7.64 2.17
C VAL A 269 4.63 -6.47 1.66
N THR A 270 5.05 -6.52 0.39
CA THR A 270 5.89 -5.48 -0.21
C THR A 270 5.14 -4.16 -0.31
N VAL A 271 3.89 -4.19 -0.74
CA VAL A 271 3.07 -2.99 -0.92
C VAL A 271 2.79 -2.32 0.42
N PHE A 272 2.46 -3.07 1.47
CA PHE A 272 2.29 -2.48 2.82
C PHE A 272 3.60 -1.86 3.34
N ASP A 273 4.77 -2.48 3.14
CA ASP A 273 6.07 -1.86 3.47
C ASP A 273 6.29 -0.56 2.68
N LEU A 274 5.94 -0.52 1.39
CA LEU A 274 6.06 0.66 0.56
C LEU A 274 5.11 1.78 1.00
N ILE A 275 3.84 1.47 1.27
CA ILE A 275 2.83 2.41 1.79
C ILE A 275 3.36 3.12 3.05
N LEU A 276 3.85 2.34 4.02
CA LEU A 276 4.39 2.87 5.28
C LEU A 276 5.62 3.76 5.06
N ARG A 277 6.45 3.49 4.04
CA ARG A 277 7.59 4.35 3.69
C ARG A 277 7.19 5.63 2.99
N VAL A 278 6.19 5.58 2.11
CA VAL A 278 5.70 6.76 1.40
C VAL A 278 5.12 7.78 2.38
N MET A 279 4.48 7.35 3.47
CA MET A 279 4.05 8.25 4.56
C MET A 279 5.17 9.15 5.07
N GLY A 280 6.37 8.60 5.29
CA GLY A 280 7.53 9.39 5.73
C GLY A 280 8.00 10.43 4.70
N ARG A 281 7.70 10.22 3.41
CA ARG A 281 8.01 11.17 2.33
C ARG A 281 6.93 12.25 2.15
N ILE A 282 5.69 11.96 2.54
CA ILE A 282 4.58 12.93 2.51
C ILE A 282 4.80 14.05 3.52
N LEU A 283 5.31 13.71 4.72
CA LEU A 283 5.37 14.63 5.86
C LEU A 283 6.14 15.93 5.58
N PRO A 284 7.38 15.93 5.02
CA PRO A 284 8.10 17.18 4.69
C PRO A 284 7.32 18.15 3.81
N HIS A 285 6.55 17.63 2.85
CA HIS A 285 5.75 18.46 1.96
C HIS A 285 4.50 18.99 2.64
N MET A 286 3.89 18.18 3.51
CA MET A 286 2.76 18.65 4.32
C MET A 286 3.15 19.76 5.27
N ILE A 287 4.36 19.73 5.83
CA ILE A 287 4.89 20.80 6.69
C ILE A 287 5.00 22.11 5.92
N ALA A 288 5.62 22.09 4.74
CA ALA A 288 5.75 23.28 3.91
C ALA A 288 4.39 23.86 3.51
N ILE A 289 3.41 23.01 3.21
CA ILE A 289 2.06 23.49 2.90
C ILE A 289 1.35 24.02 4.14
N HIS A 290 1.51 23.37 5.29
CA HIS A 290 0.95 23.84 6.56
C HIS A 290 1.52 25.20 6.96
N GLU A 291 2.82 25.43 6.83
CA GLU A 291 3.46 26.73 7.11
C GLU A 291 2.89 27.83 6.23
N PHE A 292 2.69 27.55 4.94
CA PHE A 292 2.00 28.46 4.03
C PHE A 292 0.56 28.75 4.50
N GLU A 293 -0.25 27.73 4.78
CA GLU A 293 -1.64 27.95 5.22
C GLU A 293 -1.68 28.74 6.53
N ARG A 294 -0.85 28.38 7.51
CA ARG A 294 -0.73 29.11 8.78
C ARG A 294 -0.39 30.58 8.56
N SER A 295 0.50 30.90 7.60
CA SER A 295 0.86 32.28 7.27
C SER A 295 -0.28 33.10 6.66
N ARG A 296 -1.36 32.48 6.18
CA ARG A 296 -2.55 33.18 5.67
C ARG A 296 -3.50 33.65 6.78
N PHE A 297 -3.39 33.05 7.98
CA PHE A 297 -4.23 33.35 9.15
C PHE A 297 -3.60 34.35 10.12
N VAL A 298 -2.31 34.68 9.95
CA VAL A 298 -1.55 35.67 10.74
C VAL A 298 -1.51 36.99 9.98
#